data_AF-A0A9X0CUR7-F1
#
_entry.id   AF-A0A9X0CUR7-F1
#
_cell.length_a   1.000
_cell.length_b   1.000
_cell.length_c   1.000
_cell.angle_alpha   90.00
_cell.angle_beta   90.00
_cell.angle_gamma   90.00
#
_symmetry.space_group_name_H-M   'P 1'
#
loop_
_entity.id
_entity.type
_entity.pdbx_description
1 polymer ?
#
loop_
_entity_poly.entity_id
_entity_poly.type
_entity_poly.pdbx_seq_one_letter_code
_entity_poly.pdbx_strand_id
1 'polypeptide(L)'
;MDPNKKVIAIGNVFIDVWPLLLLSAVMMIAAGMVMWIMDCRSNRTEFPRSFFRGAPEGIWWAFVTSTTVGYGDRCPRGVLSRVFAIAWTMCGLVIIAILTGKIATVLTDFGYAGPYISLYGAEVAAIVNNSDFRLGVRKNARMNTVRNYMTYEEISQALGDKEVKGALDRPRLRLQGQLRVVLAGHSMKLEKCFTGHIKAHAESVFKNIEENVKILREPDQSPGEQQSTGLFDANSSQFITAVIIFTTLLALAWVLGIIYEIRRKKTSKVLKQSRDLKKEMFPILECFLTRTKEKMKVISKRHRQERCHVMRVEKEHDQQAATAVNKYYQVLSLRDITQEWSPRPTALSVKSMEVSLTNKKIRTIQRYGPLMR
;
A
#
# COMPACT_ATOMS: atom_id res chain seq x y z
N MET A 1 -43.51 -6.16 25.72
CA MET A 1 -42.90 -5.39 24.60
C MET A 1 -43.44 -5.97 23.31
N ASP A 2 -44.20 -5.19 22.54
CA ASP A 2 -44.92 -5.68 21.35
C ASP A 2 -43.96 -6.29 20.31
N PRO A 3 -44.31 -7.43 19.68
CA PRO A 3 -43.46 -8.07 18.67
C PRO A 3 -43.14 -7.13 17.49
N ASN A 4 -44.09 -6.27 17.10
CA ASN A 4 -43.89 -5.27 16.04
C ASN A 4 -42.84 -4.21 16.43
N LYS A 5 -42.77 -3.82 17.71
CA LYS A 5 -41.75 -2.89 18.20
C LYS A 5 -40.35 -3.51 18.16
N LYS A 6 -40.23 -4.82 18.40
CA LYS A 6 -38.96 -5.54 18.28
C LYS A 6 -38.47 -5.60 16.83
N VAL A 7 -39.36 -5.86 15.86
CA VAL A 7 -39.00 -5.90 14.44
C VAL A 7 -38.53 -4.53 13.94
N ILE A 8 -39.25 -3.46 14.29
CA ILE A 8 -38.88 -2.08 13.92
C ILE A 8 -37.55 -1.69 14.59
N ALA A 9 -37.34 -2.07 15.85
CA ALA A 9 -36.08 -1.84 16.57
C ALA A 9 -34.88 -2.55 15.92
N ILE A 10 -35.05 -3.82 15.54
CA ILE A 10 -34.02 -4.58 14.81
C ILE A 10 -33.71 -3.90 13.47
N GLY A 11 -34.73 -3.41 12.75
CA GLY A 11 -34.55 -2.64 11.52
C GLY A 11 -33.68 -1.38 11.73
N ASN A 12 -33.93 -0.64 12.81
CA ASN A 12 -33.16 0.56 13.14
C ASN A 12 -31.68 0.25 13.45
N VAL A 13 -31.37 -0.92 14.06
CA VAL A 13 -29.98 -1.35 14.31
C VAL A 13 -29.18 -1.42 13.02
N PHE A 14 -29.76 -2.02 11.98
CA PHE A 14 -29.09 -2.12 10.68
C PHE A 14 -28.89 -0.75 10.03
N ILE A 15 -29.84 0.17 10.23
CA ILE A 15 -29.77 1.55 9.73
C ILE A 15 -28.74 2.41 10.49
N ASP A 16 -28.43 2.09 11.74
CA ASP A 16 -27.39 2.80 12.49
C ASP A 16 -25.99 2.24 12.23
N VAL A 17 -25.89 0.94 11.92
CA VAL A 17 -24.59 0.24 11.74
C VAL A 17 -24.10 0.22 10.29
N TRP A 18 -24.97 0.39 9.28
CA TRP A 18 -24.57 0.33 7.85
C TRP A 18 -23.45 1.29 7.44
N PRO A 19 -23.33 2.55 7.94
CA PRO A 19 -22.27 3.44 7.51
C PRO A 19 -20.90 2.89 7.93
N LEU A 20 -20.81 2.36 9.15
CA LEU A 20 -19.60 1.74 9.67
C LEU A 20 -19.21 0.49 8.88
N LEU A 21 -20.21 -0.33 8.51
CA LEU A 21 -20.00 -1.47 7.61
C LEU A 21 -19.48 -1.02 6.23
N LEU A 22 -20.07 0.02 5.64
CA LEU A 22 -19.62 0.60 4.37
C LEU A 22 -18.17 1.07 4.46
N LEU A 23 -17.82 1.85 5.50
CA LEU A 23 -16.46 2.33 5.73
C LEU A 23 -15.48 1.17 5.85
N SER A 24 -15.82 0.14 6.64
CA SER A 24 -14.99 -1.05 6.81
C SER A 24 -14.79 -1.81 5.48
N ALA A 25 -15.84 -1.92 4.66
CA ALA A 25 -15.75 -2.55 3.35
C ALA A 25 -14.86 -1.77 2.39
N VAL A 26 -14.97 -0.43 2.37
CA VAL A 26 -14.07 0.43 1.58
C VAL A 26 -12.62 0.26 2.01
N MET A 27 -12.35 0.16 3.32
CA MET A 27 -10.99 -0.09 3.84
C MET A 27 -10.45 -1.44 3.36
N MET A 28 -11.27 -2.50 3.43
CA MET A 28 -10.88 -3.84 2.97
C MET A 28 -10.58 -3.87 1.47
N ILE A 29 -11.40 -3.20 0.66
CA ILE A 29 -11.16 -3.13 -0.80
C ILE A 29 -9.86 -2.36 -1.08
N ALA A 30 -9.62 -1.25 -0.37
CA ALA A 30 -8.39 -0.48 -0.51
C ALA A 30 -7.16 -1.31 -0.15
N ALA A 31 -7.19 -2.00 1.00
CA ALA A 31 -6.11 -2.86 1.45
C ALA A 31 -5.87 -4.03 0.49
N GLY A 32 -6.92 -4.64 -0.06
CA GLY A 32 -6.82 -5.68 -1.06
C GLY A 32 -6.17 -5.21 -2.37
N MET A 33 -6.47 -3.98 -2.80
CA MET A 33 -5.79 -3.39 -3.95
C MET A 33 -4.30 -3.10 -3.67
N VAL A 34 -3.97 -2.56 -2.49
CA VAL A 34 -2.59 -2.33 -2.07
C VAL A 34 -1.83 -3.66 -2.02
N MET A 35 -2.45 -4.71 -1.47
CA MET A 35 -1.89 -6.05 -1.43
C MET A 35 -1.58 -6.57 -2.83
N TRP A 36 -2.53 -6.46 -3.76
CA TRP A 36 -2.32 -6.85 -5.15
C TRP A 36 -1.16 -6.06 -5.78
N ILE A 37 -1.10 -4.73 -5.61
CA ILE A 37 -0.01 -3.92 -6.15
C ILE A 37 1.36 -4.38 -5.64
N MET A 38 1.45 -4.69 -4.34
CA MET A 38 2.70 -5.06 -3.69
C MET A 38 3.18 -6.46 -4.07
N ASP A 39 2.27 -7.45 -4.17
CA ASP A 39 2.66 -8.85 -4.39
C ASP A 39 2.45 -9.37 -5.82
N CYS A 40 1.74 -8.65 -6.71
CA CYS A 40 1.56 -9.09 -8.11
C CYS A 40 2.87 -9.26 -8.89
N ARG A 41 3.95 -8.61 -8.44
CA ARG A 41 5.28 -8.76 -9.06
C ARG A 41 5.98 -10.03 -8.61
N SER A 42 5.89 -10.35 -7.32
CA SER A 42 6.61 -11.43 -6.63
C SER A 42 5.86 -12.76 -6.73
N ASN A 43 4.54 -12.76 -6.54
CA ASN A 43 3.73 -13.97 -6.46
C ASN A 43 2.69 -14.07 -7.59
N ARG A 44 3.15 -14.45 -8.79
CA ARG A 44 2.29 -14.48 -9.99
C ARG A 44 1.27 -15.62 -9.99
N THR A 45 1.47 -16.66 -9.17
CA THR A 45 0.60 -17.84 -9.11
C THR A 45 -0.67 -17.54 -8.33
N GLU A 46 -0.54 -16.84 -7.21
CA GLU A 46 -1.67 -16.52 -6.33
C GLU A 46 -2.21 -15.10 -6.59
N PHE A 47 -1.35 -14.15 -6.99
CA PHE A 47 -1.74 -12.79 -7.35
C PHE A 47 -1.38 -12.50 -8.81
N PRO A 48 -2.28 -12.81 -9.76
CA PRO A 48 -2.00 -12.58 -11.17
C PRO A 48 -1.84 -11.08 -11.46
N ARG A 49 -0.89 -10.75 -12.34
CA ARG A 49 -0.59 -9.37 -12.73
C ARG A 49 -1.71 -8.65 -13.48
N SER A 50 -2.75 -9.35 -13.90
CA SER A 50 -3.90 -8.72 -14.58
C SER A 50 -4.79 -8.09 -13.55
N PHE A 51 -5.05 -6.80 -13.67
CA PHE A 51 -5.87 -6.06 -12.71
C PHE A 51 -7.21 -6.76 -12.47
N PHE A 52 -7.93 -7.11 -13.54
CA PHE A 52 -9.25 -7.76 -13.45
C PHE A 52 -9.26 -9.17 -12.86
N ARG A 53 -8.13 -9.89 -12.88
CA ARG A 53 -8.05 -11.22 -12.22
C ARG A 53 -7.34 -11.17 -10.87
N GLY A 54 -6.51 -10.17 -10.62
CA GLY A 54 -5.68 -10.10 -9.42
C GLY A 54 -6.24 -9.18 -8.35
N ALA A 55 -6.94 -8.10 -8.72
CA ALA A 55 -7.57 -7.21 -7.75
C ALA A 55 -8.66 -7.92 -6.92
N PRO A 56 -9.58 -8.73 -7.49
CA PRO A 56 -10.56 -9.48 -6.70
C PRO A 56 -9.92 -10.42 -5.68
N GLU A 57 -8.76 -11.00 -6.03
CA GLU A 57 -8.03 -11.93 -5.17
C GLU A 57 -7.36 -11.23 -4.00
N GLY A 58 -6.84 -10.02 -4.24
CA GLY A 58 -6.36 -9.15 -3.16
C GLY A 58 -7.48 -8.72 -2.22
N ILE A 59 -8.66 -8.39 -2.77
CA ILE A 59 -9.86 -8.01 -1.98
C ILE A 59 -10.34 -9.20 -1.14
N TRP A 60 -10.42 -10.40 -1.73
CA TRP A 60 -10.75 -11.63 -1.01
C TRP A 60 -9.79 -11.89 0.14
N TRP A 61 -8.48 -11.79 -0.13
CA TRP A 61 -7.45 -11.92 0.91
C TRP A 61 -7.65 -10.91 2.04
N ALA A 62 -7.90 -9.63 1.73
CA ALA A 62 -8.10 -8.60 2.74
C ALA A 62 -9.35 -8.84 3.59
N PHE A 63 -10.43 -9.35 3.00
CA PHE A 63 -11.67 -9.71 3.69
C PHE A 63 -11.47 -10.88 4.66
N VAL A 64 -10.88 -11.99 4.19
CA VAL A 64 -10.64 -13.20 5.00
C VAL A 64 -9.63 -12.94 6.12
N THR A 65 -8.65 -12.07 5.86
CA THR A 65 -7.64 -11.67 6.85
C THR A 65 -8.23 -10.77 7.91
N SER A 66 -9.06 -9.79 7.53
CA SER A 66 -9.71 -8.87 8.49
C SER A 66 -10.68 -9.62 9.40
N THR A 67 -11.44 -10.56 8.84
CA THR A 67 -12.39 -11.42 9.57
C THR A 67 -11.71 -12.48 10.44
N THR A 68 -10.37 -12.55 10.46
CA THR A 68 -9.58 -13.55 11.18
C THR A 68 -9.87 -15.00 10.80
N VAL A 69 -10.64 -15.25 9.73
CA VAL A 69 -10.99 -16.59 9.25
C VAL A 69 -9.75 -17.29 8.70
N GLY A 70 -8.94 -16.56 7.90
CA GLY A 70 -7.62 -17.01 7.51
C GLY A 70 -7.56 -18.36 6.78
N TYR A 71 -8.32 -18.54 5.69
CA TYR A 71 -8.32 -19.80 4.91
C TYR A 71 -6.93 -20.26 4.43
N GLY A 72 -5.96 -19.33 4.30
CA GLY A 72 -4.59 -19.65 3.88
C GLY A 72 -4.45 -19.99 2.40
N ASP A 73 -5.49 -19.77 1.61
CA ASP A 73 -5.53 -20.02 0.16
C ASP A 73 -4.64 -19.05 -0.64
N ARG A 74 -4.45 -17.83 -0.13
CA ARG A 74 -3.57 -16.80 -0.71
C ARG A 74 -2.61 -16.27 0.34
N CYS A 75 -1.31 -16.31 0.05
CA CYS A 75 -0.28 -15.92 1.00
C CYS A 75 0.72 -14.94 0.36
N PRO A 76 0.97 -13.76 0.98
CA PRO A 76 1.94 -12.82 0.46
C PRO A 76 3.37 -13.38 0.50
N ARG A 77 4.07 -13.37 -0.64
CA ARG A 77 5.46 -13.89 -0.71
C ARG A 77 6.51 -12.79 -0.62
N GLY A 78 6.25 -11.60 -1.17
CA GLY A 78 7.20 -10.49 -1.11
C GLY A 78 7.45 -9.98 0.32
N VAL A 79 8.65 -9.44 0.57
CA VAL A 79 9.01 -8.86 1.88
C VAL A 79 8.11 -7.68 2.22
N LEU A 80 7.95 -6.74 1.28
CA LEU A 80 7.11 -5.56 1.48
C LEU A 80 5.65 -5.96 1.78
N SER A 81 5.13 -6.92 1.02
CA SER A 81 3.79 -7.47 1.18
C SER A 81 3.55 -8.15 2.54
N ARG A 82 4.57 -8.80 3.10
CA ARG A 82 4.47 -9.41 4.44
C ARG A 82 4.42 -8.36 5.54
N VAL A 83 5.23 -7.30 5.44
CA VAL A 83 5.19 -6.18 6.40
C VAL A 83 3.82 -5.50 6.35
N PHE A 84 3.28 -5.27 5.16
CA PHE A 84 1.93 -4.75 4.99
C PHE A 84 0.87 -5.69 5.58
N ALA A 85 0.99 -7.01 5.36
CA ALA A 85 0.07 -7.98 5.91
C ALA A 85 0.02 -7.95 7.44
N ILE A 86 1.17 -7.81 8.10
CA ILE A 86 1.24 -7.68 9.57
C ILE A 86 0.58 -6.38 10.05
N ALA A 87 0.80 -5.27 9.35
CA ALA A 87 0.12 -4.01 9.69
C ALA A 87 -1.40 -4.12 9.48
N TRP A 88 -1.82 -4.74 8.38
CA TRP A 88 -3.23 -4.91 8.03
C TRP A 88 -3.98 -5.82 9.02
N THR A 89 -3.36 -6.91 9.48
CA THR A 89 -4.00 -7.77 10.50
C THR A 89 -4.29 -7.02 11.79
N MET A 90 -3.38 -6.13 12.24
CA MET A 90 -3.62 -5.27 13.40
C MET A 90 -4.79 -4.29 13.15
N CYS A 91 -4.84 -3.66 11.97
CA CYS A 91 -5.96 -2.80 11.60
C CYS A 91 -7.30 -3.57 11.52
N GLY A 92 -7.29 -4.79 10.99
CA GLY A 92 -8.47 -5.66 10.91
C GLY A 92 -9.08 -5.97 12.27
N LEU A 93 -8.23 -6.24 13.27
CA LEU A 93 -8.67 -6.45 14.65
C LEU A 93 -9.36 -5.21 15.24
N VAL A 94 -8.81 -4.01 14.98
CA VAL A 94 -9.42 -2.75 15.42
C VAL A 94 -10.76 -2.51 14.74
N ILE A 95 -10.87 -2.78 13.44
CA ILE A 95 -12.12 -2.63 12.68
C ILE A 95 -13.22 -3.52 13.26
N ILE A 96 -12.92 -4.79 13.54
CA ILE A 96 -13.89 -5.70 14.15
C ILE A 96 -14.26 -5.26 15.56
N ALA A 97 -13.28 -4.86 16.38
CA ALA A 97 -13.54 -4.40 17.74
C ALA A 97 -14.50 -3.19 17.76
N ILE A 98 -14.31 -2.23 16.85
CA ILE A 98 -15.21 -1.06 16.72
C ILE A 98 -16.60 -1.50 16.27
N LEU A 99 -16.70 -2.40 15.28
CA LEU A 99 -17.98 -2.92 14.80
C LEU A 99 -18.75 -3.65 15.90
N THR A 100 -18.09 -4.56 16.62
CA THR A 100 -18.68 -5.27 17.76
C THR A 100 -19.09 -4.30 18.86
N GLY A 101 -18.26 -3.30 19.16
CA GLY A 101 -18.55 -2.25 20.12
C GLY A 101 -19.82 -1.46 19.76
N LYS A 102 -19.97 -1.01 18.51
CA LYS A 102 -21.16 -0.26 18.08
C LYS A 102 -22.41 -1.13 18.12
N ILE A 103 -22.32 -2.40 17.70
CA ILE A 103 -23.44 -3.35 17.81
C ILE A 103 -23.84 -3.53 19.29
N ALA A 104 -22.88 -3.66 20.20
CA ALA A 104 -23.14 -3.80 21.63
C ALA A 104 -23.79 -2.54 22.23
N THR A 105 -23.34 -1.35 21.89
CA THR A 105 -23.96 -0.08 22.31
C THR A 105 -25.41 -0.01 21.85
N VAL A 106 -25.64 -0.24 20.56
CA VAL A 106 -26.98 -0.20 19.96
C VAL A 106 -27.89 -1.25 20.61
N LEU A 107 -27.40 -2.46 20.87
CA LEU A 107 -28.14 -3.50 21.59
C LEU A 107 -28.44 -3.12 23.04
N THR A 108 -27.51 -2.45 23.71
CA THR A 108 -27.65 -1.97 25.08
C THR A 108 -28.73 -0.91 25.19
N ASP A 109 -28.79 0.02 24.23
CA ASP A 109 -29.85 1.03 24.15
C ASP A 109 -31.25 0.40 24.03
N PHE A 110 -31.39 -0.74 23.35
CA PHE A 110 -32.67 -1.48 23.34
C PHE A 110 -32.95 -2.24 24.64
N GLY A 111 -31.90 -2.73 25.32
CA GLY A 111 -32.01 -3.42 26.60
C GLY A 111 -32.48 -2.48 27.71
N TYR A 112 -32.03 -1.23 27.69
CA TYR A 112 -32.48 -0.16 28.57
C TYR A 112 -33.72 0.55 27.99
N ALA A 113 -34.82 -0.18 27.81
CA ALA A 113 -36.14 0.39 27.56
C ALA A 113 -36.76 1.04 28.82
N GLY A 114 -35.94 1.56 29.73
CA GLY A 114 -36.37 2.47 30.79
C GLY A 114 -35.99 3.88 30.36
N PRO A 115 -36.94 4.83 30.23
CA PRO A 115 -36.56 6.19 29.92
C PRO A 115 -35.62 6.68 31.03
N TYR A 116 -34.38 7.06 30.68
CA TYR A 116 -33.59 7.95 31.52
C TYR A 116 -34.35 9.27 31.55
N ILE A 117 -35.30 9.38 32.47
CA ILE A 117 -35.99 10.62 32.74
C ILE A 117 -34.94 11.50 33.42
N SER A 118 -34.43 12.48 32.69
CA SER A 118 -33.60 13.51 33.30
C SER A 118 -34.40 14.10 34.46
N LEU A 119 -33.85 14.01 35.67
CA LEU A 119 -34.56 14.53 36.85
C LEU A 119 -34.81 16.03 36.69
N TYR A 120 -33.92 16.74 36.01
CA TYR A 120 -34.02 18.15 35.70
C TYR A 120 -35.22 18.44 34.78
N GLY A 121 -36.23 19.15 35.31
CA GLY A 121 -37.41 19.58 34.58
C GLY A 121 -38.47 18.50 34.32
N ALA A 122 -38.20 17.24 34.67
CA ALA A 122 -39.21 16.19 34.62
C ALA A 122 -40.22 16.31 35.77
N GLU A 123 -41.47 15.96 35.46
CA GLU A 123 -42.53 15.89 36.45
C GLU A 123 -42.45 14.57 37.21
N VAL A 124 -42.09 14.65 38.48
CA VAL A 124 -41.81 13.48 39.31
C VAL A 124 -42.59 13.55 40.63
N ALA A 125 -43.08 12.39 41.06
CA ALA A 125 -43.70 12.22 42.36
C ALA A 125 -42.64 11.79 43.40
N ALA A 126 -42.72 12.36 44.59
CA ALA A 126 -42.01 11.88 45.77
C ALA A 126 -42.83 12.21 47.01
N ILE A 127 -42.64 11.43 48.08
CA ILE A 127 -43.31 11.67 49.36
C ILE A 127 -42.88 13.02 49.93
N VAL A 128 -43.86 13.85 50.31
CA VAL A 128 -43.63 15.22 50.81
C VAL A 128 -42.74 15.19 52.06
N ASN A 129 -41.83 16.18 52.15
CA ASN A 129 -40.85 16.34 53.24
C ASN A 129 -39.83 15.19 53.41
N ASN A 130 -39.84 14.19 52.52
CA ASN A 130 -38.81 13.15 52.49
C ASN A 130 -37.50 13.66 51.83
N SER A 131 -36.38 12.96 52.05
CA SER A 131 -35.12 13.23 51.37
C SER A 131 -35.21 13.16 49.85
N ASP A 132 -36.15 12.39 49.33
CA ASP A 132 -36.37 12.21 47.89
C ASP A 132 -37.08 13.41 47.28
N PHE A 133 -38.06 13.98 47.97
CA PHE A 133 -38.66 15.26 47.59
C PHE A 133 -37.61 16.38 47.57
N ARG A 134 -36.77 16.46 48.61
CA ARG A 134 -35.66 17.43 48.66
C ARG A 134 -34.61 17.19 47.57
N LEU A 135 -34.39 15.93 47.17
CA LEU A 135 -33.48 15.60 46.06
C LEU A 135 -34.06 16.08 44.73
N GLY A 136 -35.34 15.83 44.47
CA GLY A 136 -36.03 16.30 43.27
C GLY A 136 -35.92 17.83 43.13
N VAL A 137 -36.23 18.58 44.19
CA VAL A 137 -36.07 20.04 44.23
C VAL A 137 -34.62 20.46 43.99
N ARG A 138 -33.64 19.81 44.64
CA ARG A 138 -32.19 20.10 44.42
C ARG A 138 -31.72 19.81 43.00
N LYS A 139 -32.31 18.80 42.37
CA LYS A 139 -32.08 18.42 40.98
C LYS A 139 -33.03 19.13 40.03
N ASN A 140 -33.72 20.19 40.49
CA ASN A 140 -34.60 21.03 39.70
C ASN A 140 -35.67 20.27 38.91
N ALA A 141 -36.16 19.18 39.50
CA ALA A 141 -37.30 18.42 39.01
C ALA A 141 -38.60 19.16 39.32
N ARG A 142 -39.61 19.00 38.47
CA ARG A 142 -40.96 19.51 38.74
C ARG A 142 -41.65 18.56 39.70
N MET A 143 -41.65 18.91 40.97
CA MET A 143 -42.37 18.13 41.98
C MET A 143 -43.86 18.45 41.86
N ASN A 144 -44.72 17.44 41.72
CA ASN A 144 -46.16 17.68 41.74
C ASN A 144 -46.61 18.01 43.18
N THR A 145 -46.75 19.30 43.45
CA THR A 145 -47.16 19.86 44.76
C THR A 145 -48.68 19.95 44.92
N VAL A 146 -49.46 19.59 43.90
CA VAL A 146 -50.93 19.71 43.93
C VAL A 146 -51.58 18.59 44.75
N ARG A 147 -51.10 17.35 44.59
CA ARG A 147 -51.64 16.17 45.29
C ARG A 147 -50.92 15.83 46.60
N ASN A 148 -49.76 16.43 46.88
CA ASN A 148 -48.96 16.21 48.09
C ASN A 148 -48.93 14.74 48.55
N TYR A 149 -48.18 13.90 47.83
CA TYR A 149 -48.12 12.47 48.10
C TYR A 149 -47.56 12.15 49.50
N MET A 150 -48.31 11.37 50.28
CA MET A 150 -47.89 10.92 51.62
C MET A 150 -47.56 9.43 51.65
N THR A 151 -48.13 8.66 50.72
CA THR A 151 -47.99 7.19 50.69
C THR A 151 -47.55 6.69 49.32
N TYR A 152 -46.85 5.55 49.27
CA TYR A 152 -46.40 4.94 48.03
C TYR A 152 -47.55 4.48 47.13
N GLU A 153 -48.71 4.09 47.69
CA GLU A 153 -49.90 3.74 46.91
C GLU A 153 -50.41 4.92 46.06
N GLU A 154 -50.43 6.14 46.62
CA GLU A 154 -50.87 7.35 45.90
C GLU A 154 -49.92 7.68 44.74
N ILE A 155 -48.62 7.48 44.96
CA ILE A 155 -47.60 7.64 43.93
C ILE A 155 -47.77 6.59 42.83
N SER A 156 -48.00 5.33 43.20
CA SER A 156 -48.26 4.24 42.25
C SER A 156 -49.52 4.49 41.43
N GLN A 157 -50.58 5.04 42.05
CA GLN A 157 -51.80 5.41 41.36
C GLN A 157 -51.56 6.57 40.39
N ALA A 158 -50.85 7.61 40.81
CA ALA A 158 -50.47 8.73 39.93
C ALA A 158 -49.57 8.31 38.75
N LEU A 159 -48.72 7.30 38.95
CA LEU A 159 -47.94 6.66 37.87
C LEU A 159 -48.82 5.86 36.91
N GLY A 160 -49.80 5.11 37.44
CA GLY A 160 -50.77 4.36 36.64
C GLY A 160 -51.66 5.28 35.80
N ASP A 161 -52.09 6.39 36.39
CA ASP A 161 -52.93 7.43 35.77
C ASP A 161 -52.13 8.35 34.82
N LYS A 162 -50.80 8.17 34.74
CA LYS A 162 -49.85 8.99 33.94
C LYS A 162 -49.87 10.49 34.30
N GLU A 163 -50.22 10.83 35.53
CA GLU A 163 -50.15 12.20 36.05
C GLU A 163 -48.70 12.65 36.23
N VAL A 164 -47.79 11.72 36.54
CA VAL A 164 -46.36 11.98 36.72
C VAL A 164 -45.53 11.09 35.80
N LYS A 165 -44.37 11.58 35.36
CA LYS A 165 -43.48 10.82 34.46
C LYS A 165 -42.70 9.73 35.18
N GLY A 166 -42.45 9.91 36.48
CA GLY A 166 -41.75 8.93 37.31
C GLY A 166 -41.89 9.21 38.80
N ALA A 167 -41.52 8.24 39.63
CA ALA A 167 -41.34 8.44 41.06
C ALA A 167 -39.86 8.44 41.43
N LEU A 168 -39.47 9.34 42.33
CA LEU A 168 -38.20 9.20 43.03
C LEU A 168 -38.39 8.23 44.19
N ASP A 169 -37.79 7.07 44.07
CA ASP A 169 -37.56 6.15 45.18
C ASP A 169 -36.08 5.80 45.19
N ARG A 170 -35.36 6.16 46.26
CA ARG A 170 -33.93 5.85 46.36
C ARG A 170 -33.71 4.44 46.88
N PRO A 171 -33.04 3.54 46.12
CA PRO A 171 -32.16 2.57 46.74
C PRO A 171 -30.87 3.31 47.16
N ARG A 172 -30.83 3.73 48.43
CA ARG A 172 -29.65 4.21 49.19
C ARG A 172 -28.40 4.58 48.36
N LEU A 173 -28.34 5.80 47.82
CA LEU A 173 -27.07 6.45 47.49
C LEU A 173 -26.82 7.62 48.43
N ARG A 174 -25.86 7.46 49.34
CA ARG A 174 -25.43 8.44 50.33
C ARG A 174 -24.43 9.40 49.68
N LEU A 175 -24.91 10.26 48.77
CA LEU A 175 -24.09 11.36 48.26
C LEU A 175 -24.05 12.49 49.29
N GLN A 176 -22.97 12.53 50.05
CA GLN A 176 -22.59 13.61 50.95
C GLN A 176 -22.02 14.79 50.14
N GLY A 177 -22.74 15.25 49.11
CA GLY A 177 -22.41 16.43 48.34
C GLY A 177 -22.96 17.67 49.03
N GLN A 178 -22.27 18.15 50.06
CA GLN A 178 -22.53 19.48 50.60
C GLN A 178 -22.08 20.51 49.56
N LEU A 179 -23.01 21.30 49.03
CA LEU A 179 -22.66 22.60 48.45
C LEU A 179 -22.12 23.45 49.60
N ARG A 180 -20.82 23.33 49.87
CA ARG A 180 -20.13 24.09 50.90
C ARG A 180 -19.57 25.33 50.23
N VAL A 181 -20.21 26.47 50.48
CA VAL A 181 -19.61 27.77 50.22
C VAL A 181 -18.38 27.84 51.15
N VAL A 182 -17.18 27.75 50.58
CA VAL A 182 -15.94 27.84 51.35
C VAL A 182 -15.78 29.30 51.79
N LEU A 183 -16.25 29.60 53.00
CA LEU A 183 -16.09 30.91 53.63
C LEU A 183 -14.84 30.88 54.51
N ALA A 184 -13.85 31.72 54.22
CA ALA A 184 -12.65 31.86 55.04
C ALA A 184 -12.81 32.99 56.08
N GLY A 185 -12.20 32.82 57.26
CA GLY A 185 -12.05 33.87 58.27
C GLY A 185 -13.34 34.23 59.03
N HIS A 186 -13.53 35.52 59.34
CA HIS A 186 -14.68 36.03 60.11
C HIS A 186 -16.06 35.67 59.52
N SER A 187 -16.10 35.30 58.24
CA SER A 187 -17.30 34.83 57.53
C SER A 187 -17.79 33.44 57.97
N MET A 188 -16.99 32.65 58.73
CA MET A 188 -17.45 31.36 59.31
C MET A 188 -18.57 31.53 60.35
N LYS A 189 -18.66 32.68 61.03
CA LYS A 189 -19.80 32.98 61.91
C LYS A 189 -21.09 33.13 61.08
N LEU A 190 -20.96 33.70 59.89
CA LEU A 190 -22.04 33.84 58.93
C LEU A 190 -22.52 32.48 58.43
N GLU A 191 -21.63 31.51 58.21
CA GLU A 191 -22.00 30.14 57.82
C GLU A 191 -22.94 29.49 58.85
N LYS A 192 -22.63 29.58 60.15
CA LYS A 192 -23.49 29.01 61.20
C LYS A 192 -24.84 29.70 61.27
N CYS A 193 -24.88 31.03 61.16
CA CYS A 193 -26.13 31.80 61.11
C CYS A 193 -26.96 31.48 59.87
N PHE A 194 -26.34 31.46 58.69
CA PHE A 194 -27.01 31.10 57.44
C PHE A 194 -27.52 29.67 57.47
N THR A 195 -26.70 28.73 57.93
CA THR A 195 -27.09 27.31 58.01
C THR A 195 -28.22 27.11 59.03
N GLY A 196 -28.17 27.83 60.16
CA GLY A 196 -29.26 27.85 61.15
C GLY A 196 -30.54 28.46 60.58
N HIS A 197 -30.43 29.59 59.88
CA HIS A 197 -31.56 30.29 59.27
C HIS A 197 -32.20 29.48 58.13
N ILE A 198 -31.40 28.90 57.24
CA ILE A 198 -31.84 27.98 56.18
C ILE A 198 -32.46 26.73 56.78
N LYS A 199 -31.96 26.19 57.90
CA LYS A 199 -32.59 25.05 58.57
C LYS A 199 -33.93 25.41 59.21
N ALA A 200 -34.02 26.58 59.84
CA ALA A 200 -35.24 27.04 60.50
C ALA A 200 -36.33 27.48 59.51
N HIS A 201 -35.95 28.01 58.34
CA HIS A 201 -36.86 28.50 57.30
C HIS A 201 -36.73 27.69 56.01
N ALA A 202 -36.40 26.41 56.12
CA ALA A 202 -36.11 25.56 54.97
C ALA A 202 -37.22 25.63 53.92
N GLU A 203 -38.49 25.55 54.35
CA GLU A 203 -39.66 25.60 53.48
C GLU A 203 -39.76 26.93 52.70
N SER A 204 -39.65 28.07 53.37
CA SER A 204 -39.71 29.39 52.72
C SER A 204 -38.51 29.64 51.79
N VAL A 205 -37.32 29.20 52.18
CA VAL A 205 -36.11 29.32 51.36
C VAL A 205 -36.23 28.45 50.11
N PHE A 206 -36.70 27.20 50.24
CA PHE A 206 -36.90 26.32 49.08
C PHE A 206 -37.99 26.85 48.14
N LYS A 207 -39.08 27.41 48.68
CA LYS A 207 -40.13 28.05 47.87
C LYS A 207 -39.61 29.26 47.09
N ASN A 208 -38.81 30.13 47.73
CA ASN A 208 -38.18 31.26 47.04
C ASN A 208 -37.18 30.82 45.95
N ILE A 209 -36.46 29.72 46.17
CA ILE A 209 -35.55 29.14 45.17
C ILE A 209 -36.35 28.60 43.98
N GLU A 210 -37.46 27.91 44.24
CA GLU A 210 -38.35 27.36 43.21
C GLU A 210 -38.95 28.46 42.31
N GLU A 211 -39.39 29.57 42.90
CA GLU A 211 -40.01 30.68 42.15
C GLU A 211 -39.00 31.49 41.32
N ASN A 212 -37.72 31.55 41.74
CA ASN A 212 -36.72 32.44 41.12
C ASN A 212 -35.62 31.72 40.32
N VAL A 213 -35.46 30.40 40.44
CA VAL A 213 -34.41 29.67 39.71
C VAL A 213 -34.94 29.13 38.39
N LYS A 214 -34.40 29.64 37.28
CA LYS A 214 -34.63 29.05 35.94
C LYS A 214 -34.06 27.64 35.88
N ILE A 215 -34.82 26.71 35.31
CA ILE A 215 -34.40 25.31 35.13
C ILE A 215 -33.21 25.25 34.18
N LEU A 216 -32.03 24.99 34.74
CA LEU A 216 -30.85 24.62 33.96
C LEU A 216 -31.08 23.20 33.45
N ARG A 217 -31.25 23.06 32.13
CA ARG A 217 -31.10 21.76 31.47
C ARG A 217 -29.61 21.42 31.52
N GLU A 218 -29.24 20.29 32.10
CA GLU A 218 -27.93 19.71 31.77
C GLU A 218 -27.87 19.59 30.24
N PRO A 219 -26.76 20.01 29.58
CA PRO A 219 -26.58 19.64 28.18
C PRO A 219 -26.70 18.11 28.11
N ASP A 220 -27.44 17.60 27.14
CA ASP A 220 -27.83 16.19 27.06
C ASP A 220 -26.63 15.21 27.07
N GLN A 221 -25.39 15.71 26.94
CA GLN A 221 -24.15 14.92 26.96
C GLN A 221 -22.99 15.69 27.61
N SER A 222 -22.11 14.97 28.31
CA SER A 222 -20.87 15.52 28.84
C SER A 222 -19.87 15.89 27.73
N PRO A 223 -18.94 16.84 27.93
CA PRO A 223 -17.96 17.24 26.91
C PRO A 223 -17.09 16.08 26.40
N GLY A 224 -16.82 15.08 27.25
CA GLY A 224 -16.07 13.88 26.88
C GLY A 224 -16.89 12.84 26.09
N GLU A 225 -18.21 12.77 26.34
CA GLU A 225 -19.13 11.99 25.50
C GLU A 225 -19.27 12.61 24.12
N GLN A 226 -19.47 13.93 24.01
CA GLN A 226 -19.62 14.60 22.70
C GLN A 226 -18.41 14.44 21.78
N GLN A 227 -17.19 14.34 22.34
CA GLN A 227 -15.98 14.07 21.55
C GLN A 227 -15.87 12.61 21.07
N SER A 228 -16.48 11.66 21.78
CA SER A 228 -16.31 10.23 21.52
C SER A 228 -17.49 9.61 20.76
N THR A 229 -18.72 10.09 21.00
CA THR A 229 -19.95 9.55 20.44
C THR A 229 -20.10 9.88 18.95
N GLY A 230 -19.64 11.05 18.52
CA GLY A 230 -19.76 11.51 17.14
C GLY A 230 -18.70 11.00 16.17
N LEU A 231 -17.72 10.20 16.59
CA LEU A 231 -16.61 9.79 15.69
C LEU A 231 -17.08 8.83 14.58
N PHE A 232 -18.09 8.02 14.86
CA PHE A 232 -18.60 6.98 13.95
C PHE A 232 -20.08 7.14 13.60
N ASP A 233 -20.67 8.30 13.87
CA ASP A 233 -22.05 8.60 13.49
C ASP A 233 -22.13 9.04 12.02
N ALA A 234 -23.16 8.57 11.31
CA ALA A 234 -23.36 8.84 9.88
C ALA A 234 -23.42 10.34 9.54
N ASN A 235 -23.95 11.13 10.46
CA ASN A 235 -24.15 12.57 10.30
C ASN A 235 -22.92 13.39 10.72
N SER A 236 -21.89 12.74 11.26
CA SER A 236 -20.68 13.44 11.69
C SER A 236 -19.84 13.87 10.49
N SER A 237 -19.40 15.12 10.52
CA SER A 237 -18.51 15.68 9.49
C SER A 237 -17.19 14.90 9.37
N GLN A 238 -16.69 14.36 10.49
CA GLN A 238 -15.44 13.59 10.53
C GLN A 238 -15.61 12.26 9.77
N PHE A 239 -16.71 11.56 10.04
CA PHE A 239 -17.05 10.30 9.38
C PHE A 239 -17.28 10.51 7.87
N ILE A 240 -18.08 11.51 7.49
CA ILE A 240 -18.35 11.84 6.09
C ILE A 240 -17.04 12.19 5.35
N THR A 241 -16.19 13.01 5.97
CA THR A 241 -14.89 13.39 5.38
C THR A 241 -14.00 12.15 5.18
N ALA A 242 -13.93 11.26 6.16
CA ALA A 242 -13.16 10.01 6.04
C ALA A 242 -13.69 9.14 4.89
N VAL A 243 -15.01 8.92 4.81
CA VAL A 243 -15.63 8.15 3.72
C VAL A 243 -15.31 8.77 2.36
N ILE A 244 -15.40 10.09 2.22
CA ILE A 244 -15.07 10.80 0.96
C ILE A 244 -13.59 10.61 0.60
N ILE A 245 -12.67 10.78 1.55
CA ILE A 245 -11.23 10.61 1.30
C ILE A 245 -10.93 9.18 0.84
N PHE A 246 -11.48 8.19 1.55
CA PHE A 246 -11.21 6.80 1.22
C PHE A 246 -11.86 6.35 -0.08
N THR A 247 -13.08 6.79 -0.39
CA THR A 247 -13.75 6.51 -1.66
C THR A 247 -13.06 7.19 -2.84
N THR A 248 -12.60 8.43 -2.69
CA THR A 248 -11.84 9.13 -3.74
C THR A 248 -10.48 8.49 -4.00
N LEU A 249 -9.75 8.09 -2.94
CA LEU A 249 -8.51 7.33 -3.07
C LEU A 249 -8.75 5.97 -3.76
N LEU A 250 -9.83 5.28 -3.40
CA LEU A 250 -10.22 4.01 -4.02
C LEU A 250 -10.51 4.17 -5.51
N ALA A 251 -11.29 5.19 -5.88
CA ALA A 251 -11.62 5.50 -7.27
C ALA A 251 -10.35 5.82 -8.08
N LEU A 252 -9.44 6.60 -7.52
CA LEU A 252 -8.15 6.91 -8.14
C LEU A 252 -7.29 5.65 -8.33
N ALA A 253 -7.24 4.77 -7.34
CA ALA A 253 -6.53 3.49 -7.44
C ALA A 253 -7.12 2.59 -8.53
N TRP A 254 -8.45 2.57 -8.68
CA TRP A 254 -9.14 1.86 -9.77
C TRP A 254 -8.79 2.40 -11.14
N VAL A 255 -8.82 3.73 -11.31
CA VAL A 255 -8.45 4.39 -12.57
C VAL A 255 -7.00 4.06 -12.94
N LEU A 256 -6.08 4.15 -11.98
CA LEU A 256 -4.67 3.77 -12.18
C LEU A 256 -4.52 2.27 -12.52
N GLY A 257 -5.30 1.39 -11.89
CA GLY A 257 -5.33 -0.04 -12.18
C GLY A 257 -5.77 -0.37 -13.60
N ILE A 258 -6.80 0.33 -14.10
CA ILE A 258 -7.28 0.21 -15.48
C ILE A 258 -6.22 0.72 -16.47
N ILE A 259 -5.61 1.89 -16.19
CA ILE A 259 -4.53 2.44 -17.01
C ILE A 259 -3.33 1.48 -17.05
N TYR A 260 -2.98 0.87 -15.91
CA TYR A 260 -1.93 -0.14 -15.82
C TYR A 260 -2.24 -1.36 -16.69
N GLU A 261 -3.47 -1.88 -16.65
CA GLU A 261 -3.89 -3.03 -17.45
C GLU A 261 -3.80 -2.74 -18.96
N ILE A 262 -4.24 -1.55 -19.38
CA ILE A 262 -4.13 -1.10 -20.78
C ILE A 262 -2.66 -1.03 -21.22
N ARG A 263 -1.81 -0.38 -20.42
CA ARG A 263 -0.36 -0.30 -20.71
C ARG A 263 0.28 -1.68 -20.77
N ARG A 264 -0.05 -2.56 -19.82
CA ARG A 264 0.47 -3.92 -19.74
C ARG A 264 0.09 -4.75 -20.95
N LYS A 265 -1.16 -4.69 -21.41
CA LYS A 265 -1.61 -5.40 -22.63
C LYS A 265 -0.85 -4.91 -23.86
N LYS A 266 -0.62 -3.60 -23.99
CA LYS A 266 0.17 -3.03 -25.10
C LYS A 266 1.62 -3.54 -25.08
N THR A 267 2.30 -3.47 -23.94
CA THR A 267 3.68 -3.96 -23.80
C THR A 267 3.79 -5.47 -24.04
N SER A 268 2.82 -6.25 -23.55
CA SER A 268 2.78 -7.71 -23.78
C SER A 268 2.66 -8.07 -25.25
N LYS A 269 1.81 -7.35 -26.01
CA LYS A 269 1.69 -7.51 -27.47
C LYS A 269 3.01 -7.20 -28.18
N VAL A 270 3.67 -6.10 -27.84
CA VAL A 270 4.97 -5.71 -28.42
C VAL A 270 6.05 -6.76 -28.10
N LEU A 271 6.11 -7.23 -26.85
CA LEU A 271 7.05 -8.29 -26.43
C LEU A 271 6.77 -9.63 -27.12
N LYS A 272 5.50 -9.96 -27.39
CA LYS A 272 5.14 -11.16 -28.15
C LYS A 272 5.61 -11.03 -29.59
N GLN A 273 5.29 -9.91 -30.24
CA GLN A 273 5.73 -9.61 -31.61
C GLN A 273 7.26 -9.64 -31.76
N SER A 274 8.00 -9.03 -30.82
CA SER A 274 9.47 -9.06 -30.84
C SER A 274 10.03 -10.48 -30.65
N ARG A 275 9.42 -11.31 -29.79
CA ARG A 275 9.81 -12.72 -29.62
C ARG A 275 9.51 -13.55 -30.87
N ASP A 276 8.36 -13.35 -31.49
CA ASP A 276 7.97 -14.05 -32.71
C ASP A 276 8.92 -13.66 -33.86
N LEU A 277 9.23 -12.36 -34.01
CA LEU A 277 10.23 -11.88 -34.97
C LEU A 277 11.63 -12.49 -34.72
N LYS A 278 12.06 -12.58 -33.45
CA LYS A 278 13.34 -13.19 -33.10
C LYS A 278 13.36 -14.70 -33.43
N LYS A 279 12.24 -15.40 -33.24
CA LYS A 279 12.10 -16.82 -33.60
C LYS A 279 12.18 -17.03 -35.12
N GLU A 280 11.58 -16.15 -35.92
CA GLU A 280 11.64 -16.22 -37.38
C GLU A 280 13.04 -15.86 -37.92
N MET A 281 13.73 -14.91 -37.29
CA MET A 281 15.06 -14.48 -37.72
C MET A 281 16.16 -15.50 -37.38
N PHE A 282 16.00 -16.26 -36.29
CA PHE A 282 17.00 -17.22 -35.81
C PHE A 282 17.43 -18.28 -36.86
N PRO A 283 16.51 -19.00 -37.54
CA PRO A 283 16.88 -19.99 -38.54
C PRO A 283 17.52 -19.37 -39.79
N ILE A 284 17.10 -18.16 -40.18
CA ILE A 284 17.69 -17.44 -41.32
C ILE A 284 19.13 -17.06 -41.00
N LEU A 285 19.38 -16.57 -39.78
CA LEU A 285 20.72 -16.22 -39.33
C LEU A 285 21.63 -17.45 -39.25
N GLU A 286 21.15 -18.58 -38.73
CA GLU A 286 21.93 -19.83 -38.71
C GLU A 286 22.25 -20.33 -40.12
N CYS A 287 21.29 -20.28 -41.04
CA CYS A 287 21.50 -20.64 -42.45
C CYS A 287 22.55 -19.72 -43.12
N PHE A 288 22.49 -18.42 -42.84
CA PHE A 288 23.48 -17.46 -43.34
C PHE A 288 24.89 -17.73 -42.77
N LEU A 289 24.99 -17.96 -41.47
CA LEU A 289 26.26 -18.25 -40.79
C LEU A 289 26.88 -19.58 -41.26
N THR A 290 26.07 -20.60 -41.51
CA THR A 290 26.54 -21.88 -42.06
C THR A 290 27.04 -21.73 -43.49
N ARG A 291 26.26 -21.07 -44.37
CA ARG A 291 26.67 -20.79 -45.77
C ARG A 291 27.95 -19.96 -45.85
N THR A 292 28.09 -18.94 -45.01
CA THR A 292 29.30 -18.10 -44.99
C THR A 292 30.53 -18.86 -44.50
N LYS A 293 30.38 -19.68 -43.44
CA LYS A 293 31.46 -20.58 -42.98
C LYS A 293 31.87 -21.58 -44.07
N GLU A 294 30.93 -22.17 -44.77
CA GLU A 294 31.20 -23.13 -45.84
C GLU A 294 31.93 -22.48 -47.02
N LYS A 295 31.45 -21.32 -47.48
CA LYS A 295 32.15 -20.53 -48.52
C LYS A 295 33.56 -20.13 -48.09
N MET A 296 33.75 -19.68 -46.84
CA MET A 296 35.10 -19.37 -46.34
C MET A 296 36.02 -20.59 -46.32
N LYS A 297 35.52 -21.78 -45.95
CA LYS A 297 36.31 -23.02 -46.01
C LYS A 297 36.74 -23.36 -47.44
N VAL A 298 35.84 -23.22 -48.41
CA VAL A 298 36.15 -23.46 -49.83
C VAL A 298 37.23 -22.48 -50.33
N ILE A 299 37.05 -21.19 -50.06
CA ILE A 299 38.02 -20.15 -50.43
C ILE A 299 39.39 -20.42 -49.78
N SER A 300 39.41 -20.78 -48.48
CA SER A 300 40.65 -21.11 -47.77
C SER A 300 41.38 -22.31 -48.38
N LYS A 301 40.66 -23.37 -48.75
CA LYS A 301 41.24 -24.54 -49.44
C LYS A 301 41.82 -24.16 -50.80
N ARG A 302 41.08 -23.39 -51.61
CA ARG A 302 41.54 -22.94 -52.92
C ARG A 302 42.79 -22.07 -52.80
N HIS A 303 42.79 -21.13 -51.86
CA HIS A 303 43.95 -20.27 -51.63
C HIS A 303 45.19 -21.09 -51.19
N ARG A 304 45.02 -22.14 -50.38
CA ARG A 304 46.12 -23.03 -50.02
C ARG A 304 46.66 -23.80 -51.24
N GLN A 305 45.78 -24.29 -52.11
CA GLN A 305 46.19 -24.97 -53.35
C GLN A 305 46.94 -24.03 -54.30
N GLU A 306 46.43 -22.82 -54.50
CA GLU A 306 47.08 -21.80 -55.32
C GLU A 306 48.46 -21.41 -54.76
N ARG A 307 48.60 -21.25 -53.44
CA ARG A 307 49.91 -21.01 -52.81
C ARG A 307 50.88 -22.16 -53.02
N CYS A 308 50.44 -23.42 -52.88
CA CYS A 308 51.28 -24.58 -53.15
C CYS A 308 51.67 -24.67 -54.63
N HIS A 309 50.76 -24.32 -55.53
CA HIS A 309 51.04 -24.29 -56.97
C HIS A 309 52.09 -23.24 -57.32
N VAL A 310 51.94 -22.01 -56.82
CA VAL A 310 52.92 -20.93 -57.02
C VAL A 310 54.29 -21.31 -56.45
N MET A 311 54.37 -21.85 -55.23
CA MET A 311 55.64 -22.32 -54.67
C MET A 311 56.30 -23.44 -55.50
N ARG A 312 55.51 -24.29 -56.15
CA ARG A 312 56.03 -25.36 -57.01
C ARG A 312 56.64 -24.79 -58.29
N VAL A 313 55.93 -23.86 -58.94
CA VAL A 313 56.40 -23.16 -60.15
C VAL A 313 57.65 -22.34 -59.85
N GLU A 314 57.69 -21.65 -58.71
CA GLU A 314 58.86 -20.89 -58.27
C GLU A 314 60.08 -21.82 -58.08
N LYS A 315 59.90 -22.98 -57.42
CA LYS A 315 60.96 -23.99 -57.25
C LYS A 315 61.46 -24.57 -58.58
N GLU A 316 60.56 -24.80 -59.55
CA GLU A 316 60.91 -25.26 -60.89
C GLU A 316 61.73 -24.20 -61.64
N HIS A 317 61.34 -22.92 -61.54
CA HIS A 317 62.11 -21.79 -62.07
C HIS A 317 63.50 -21.68 -61.43
N ASP A 318 63.61 -21.84 -60.10
CA ASP A 318 64.89 -21.82 -59.39
C ASP A 318 65.81 -22.98 -59.82
N GLN A 319 65.26 -24.19 -60.04
CA GLN A 319 66.01 -25.34 -60.55
C GLN A 319 66.51 -25.11 -61.98
N GLN A 320 65.66 -24.53 -62.85
CA GLN A 320 66.06 -24.17 -64.20
C GLN A 320 67.17 -23.11 -64.19
N ALA A 321 67.04 -22.08 -63.33
CA ALA A 321 68.06 -21.05 -63.15
C ALA A 321 69.38 -21.64 -62.66
N ALA A 322 69.36 -22.53 -61.65
CA ALA A 322 70.55 -23.21 -61.16
C ALA A 322 71.22 -24.08 -62.23
N THR A 323 70.45 -24.77 -63.06
CA THR A 323 70.97 -25.59 -64.17
C THR A 323 71.59 -24.72 -65.26
N ALA A 324 70.97 -23.59 -65.60
CA ALA A 324 71.51 -22.62 -66.55
C ALA A 324 72.83 -22.00 -66.04
N VAL A 325 72.89 -21.66 -64.75
CA VAL A 325 74.10 -21.18 -64.09
C VAL A 325 75.20 -22.25 -64.11
N ASN A 326 74.89 -23.50 -63.78
CA ASN A 326 75.87 -24.59 -63.82
C ASN A 326 76.39 -24.85 -65.25
N LYS A 327 75.51 -24.79 -66.26
CA LYS A 327 75.91 -24.88 -67.67
C LYS A 327 76.81 -23.73 -68.09
N TYR A 328 76.56 -22.52 -67.60
CA TYR A 328 77.42 -21.36 -67.82
C TYR A 328 78.80 -21.57 -67.19
N TYR A 329 78.87 -22.05 -65.94
CA TYR A 329 80.15 -22.37 -65.29
C TYR A 329 80.92 -23.51 -65.97
N GLN A 330 80.25 -24.54 -66.51
CA GLN A 330 80.92 -25.57 -67.32
C GLN A 330 81.51 -25.02 -68.62
N VAL A 331 80.83 -24.08 -69.28
CA VAL A 331 81.38 -23.42 -70.48
C VAL A 331 82.55 -22.50 -70.11
N LEU A 332 82.49 -21.82 -68.96
CA LEU A 332 83.60 -21.02 -68.45
C LEU A 332 84.82 -21.90 -68.13
N SER A 333 84.63 -23.03 -67.44
CA SER A 333 85.74 -23.93 -67.11
C SER A 333 86.37 -24.60 -68.32
N LEU A 334 85.59 -24.89 -69.38
CA LEU A 334 86.12 -25.37 -70.65
C LEU A 334 86.89 -24.28 -71.42
N ARG A 335 86.50 -23.01 -71.26
CA ARG A 335 87.21 -21.86 -71.85
C ARG A 335 88.52 -21.57 -71.12
N ASP A 336 88.58 -21.79 -69.80
CA ASP A 336 89.81 -21.66 -69.00
C ASP A 336 90.80 -22.80 -69.31
N ILE A 337 90.34 -24.03 -69.56
CA ILE A 337 91.19 -25.17 -69.98
C ILE A 337 91.76 -24.99 -71.40
N THR A 338 91.12 -24.17 -72.24
CA THR A 338 91.60 -23.86 -73.60
C THR A 338 92.48 -22.61 -73.70
N GLN A 339 92.80 -21.95 -72.57
CA GLN A 339 93.61 -20.73 -72.53
C GLN A 339 94.91 -20.79 -71.68
N GLU A 340 95.41 -21.99 -71.35
CA GLU A 340 96.81 -22.17 -70.94
C GLU A 340 97.59 -22.82 -72.10
N TRP A 341 98.73 -22.22 -72.48
CA TRP A 341 99.61 -22.48 -73.64
C TRP A 341 99.45 -21.54 -74.86
N SER A 342 99.82 -20.27 -74.70
CA SER A 342 100.90 -19.69 -75.52
C SER A 342 101.50 -18.43 -74.84
N PRO A 343 102.84 -18.27 -74.79
CA PRO A 343 103.47 -17.07 -74.26
C PRO A 343 103.46 -15.90 -75.26
N ARG A 344 103.02 -14.76 -74.72
CA ARG A 344 103.06 -13.33 -75.15
C ARG A 344 104.31 -12.90 -75.98
N PRO A 345 104.29 -11.79 -76.77
CA PRO A 345 104.05 -10.46 -76.18
C PRO A 345 103.48 -9.29 -77.03
N THR A 346 102.95 -8.30 -76.28
CA THR A 346 102.87 -6.83 -76.53
C THR A 346 102.16 -6.33 -77.80
N ALA A 347 101.36 -5.26 -77.83
CA ALA A 347 100.93 -4.23 -76.89
C ALA A 347 99.77 -3.48 -77.60
N LEU A 348 98.82 -2.90 -76.86
CA LEU A 348 98.35 -1.53 -77.07
C LEU A 348 97.25 -1.16 -76.06
N SER A 349 97.42 0.04 -75.55
CA SER A 349 96.61 0.79 -74.59
C SER A 349 95.25 1.21 -75.17
N VAL A 350 94.25 1.42 -74.31
CA VAL A 350 93.50 2.69 -74.14
C VAL A 350 92.08 2.47 -73.57
N LYS A 351 91.90 3.00 -72.35
CA LYS A 351 90.75 3.72 -71.74
C LYS A 351 89.28 3.25 -71.86
N SER A 352 88.72 3.14 -70.65
CA SER A 352 87.46 3.74 -70.14
C SER A 352 86.12 3.43 -70.80
N MET A 353 85.20 2.85 -70.02
CA MET A 353 83.88 3.46 -69.81
C MET A 353 83.20 2.87 -68.55
N GLU A 354 83.11 3.68 -67.50
CA GLU A 354 82.05 3.57 -66.49
C GLU A 354 80.71 3.80 -67.19
N VAL A 355 79.69 2.98 -66.92
CA VAL A 355 78.30 3.45 -66.84
C VAL A 355 77.55 2.63 -65.79
N SER A 356 77.21 3.34 -64.71
CA SER A 356 76.20 3.04 -63.69
C SER A 356 74.83 2.78 -64.30
N LEU A 357 74.06 1.83 -63.75
CA LEU A 357 72.61 1.96 -63.57
C LEU A 357 72.14 1.10 -62.37
N THR A 358 72.32 1.69 -61.18
CA THR A 358 71.33 1.85 -60.12
C THR A 358 70.35 0.70 -59.78
N ASN A 359 70.52 0.18 -58.56
CA ASN A 359 69.56 0.28 -57.47
C ASN A 359 68.11 0.63 -57.87
N LYS A 360 67.22 -0.37 -57.81
CA LYS A 360 65.81 -0.12 -57.43
C LYS A 360 65.26 -1.27 -56.60
N LYS A 361 65.28 -1.03 -55.28
CA LYS A 361 64.30 -1.48 -54.28
C LYS A 361 64.40 -2.92 -53.75
N ILE A 362 65.54 -3.20 -53.10
CA ILE A 362 65.51 -3.78 -51.75
C ILE A 362 65.14 -2.63 -50.79
N ARG A 363 64.24 -2.92 -49.83
CA ARG A 363 63.57 -2.02 -48.85
C ARG A 363 62.21 -1.45 -49.27
N THR A 364 61.18 -2.21 -48.94
CA THR A 364 59.97 -1.69 -48.28
C THR A 364 59.59 -2.76 -47.24
N ILE A 365 60.14 -2.65 -46.03
CA ILE A 365 59.35 -2.38 -44.80
C ILE A 365 58.39 -3.56 -44.53
N GLN A 366 58.74 -4.54 -43.70
CA GLN A 366 58.78 -4.40 -42.24
C GLN A 366 57.63 -3.54 -41.68
N ARG A 367 56.39 -3.88 -42.06
CA ARG A 367 55.17 -3.53 -41.32
C ARG A 367 54.21 -4.70 -41.42
N TYR A 368 54.29 -5.63 -40.48
CA TYR A 368 53.13 -6.33 -39.89
C TYR A 368 53.65 -7.01 -38.62
N GLY A 369 53.69 -6.24 -37.53
CA GLY A 369 53.60 -6.78 -36.18
C GLY A 369 52.14 -7.17 -35.87
N PRO A 370 51.91 -7.93 -34.79
CA PRO A 370 50.80 -8.87 -34.64
C PRO A 370 49.49 -8.20 -34.20
N LEU A 371 48.36 -8.69 -34.73
CA LEU A 371 47.03 -8.47 -34.17
C LEU A 371 46.47 -9.85 -33.76
N MET A 372 46.86 -10.28 -32.55
CA MET A 372 46.06 -11.18 -31.72
C MET A 372 45.66 -10.40 -30.45
N ARG A 373 44.40 -9.99 -30.41
CA ARG A 373 43.58 -9.89 -29.21
C ARG A 373 42.13 -10.09 -29.62
#